data_AF-A0A1V3KN76-F1
#
_entry.id   AF-A0A1V3KN76-F1
#
_cell.length_a   1.000
_cell.length_b   1.000
_cell.length_c   1.000
_cell.angle_alpha   90.00
_cell.angle_beta   90.00
_cell.angle_gamma   90.00
#
_symmetry.space_group_name_H-M   'P 1'
#
loop_
_entity.id
_entity.type
_entity.pdbx_description
1 polymer ?
#
loop_
_entity_poly.entity_id
_entity_poly.type
_entity_poly.pdbx_seq_one_letter_code
_entity_poly.pdbx_strand_id
1 'polypeptide(L)' 'MSNVILHYQDGRTFICAEGVTLARAEEIKSYIESNKEDFSYRDVVMVEIKHTGGNDETN' A
#
# COMPACT_ATOMS: atom_id res chain seq x y z
N MET A 1 8.11 -8.86 -6.30
CA MET A 1 6.66 -8.72 -6.00
C MET A 1 6.49 -7.51 -5.10
N SER A 2 5.30 -6.94 -5.00
CA SER A 2 5.04 -5.73 -4.21
C SER A 2 3.80 -5.91 -3.35
N ASN A 3 3.82 -5.31 -2.17
CA ASN A 3 2.69 -5.21 -1.26
C ASN A 3 2.25 -3.74 -1.20
N VAL A 4 0.94 -3.52 -1.07
CA VAL A 4 0.38 -2.19 -0.82
C VAL A 4 -0.09 -2.15 0.63
N ILE A 5 0.46 -1.22 1.39
CA ILE A 5 0.25 -1.06 2.82
C ILE A 5 -0.44 0.28 3.06
N LEU A 6 -1.55 0.23 3.77
CA LEU A 6 -2.29 1.40 4.22
C LEU A 6 -1.90 1.72 5.64
N HIS A 7 -1.54 2.97 5.89
CA HIS A 7 -1.27 3.49 7.23
C HIS A 7 -2.46 4.35 7.64
N TYR A 8 -3.09 3.98 8.75
CA TYR A 8 -4.24 4.69 9.30
C TYR A 8 -3.81 5.71 10.35
N GLN A 9 -4.65 6.72 10.57
CA GLN A 9 -4.40 7.79 11.54
C GLN A 9 -4.24 7.26 12.98
N ASP A 10 -4.87 6.12 13.32
CA ASP A 10 -4.73 5.50 14.64
C ASP A 10 -3.43 4.69 14.82
N GLY A 11 -2.57 4.68 13.80
CA GLY A 11 -1.29 3.96 13.80
C GLY A 11 -1.38 2.51 13.34
N ARG A 12 -2.59 1.99 13.02
CA ARG A 12 -2.73 0.67 12.42
C ARG A 12 -2.22 0.66 10.98
N THR A 13 -1.70 -0.50 10.59
CA THR A 13 -1.34 -0.79 9.21
C THR A 13 -2.17 -1.94 8.67
N PHE A 14 -2.51 -1.89 7.39
CA PHE A 14 -3.25 -2.95 6.70
C PHE A 14 -2.63 -3.23 5.34
N ILE A 15 -2.38 -4.49 5.04
CA ILE A 15 -1.93 -4.92 3.72
C ILE A 15 -3.16 -5.09 2.85
N CYS A 16 -3.44 -4.14 1.96
CA CYS A 16 -4.61 -4.21 1.09
C CYS A 16 -4.38 -5.07 -0.15
N ALA A 17 -3.12 -5.27 -0.54
CA ALA A 17 -2.73 -6.20 -1.60
C ALA A 17 -1.34 -6.76 -1.30
N GLU A 18 -1.20 -8.08 -1.41
CA GLU A 18 0.06 -8.79 -1.16
C GLU A 18 0.53 -9.51 -2.42
N GLY A 19 1.84 -9.50 -2.68
CA GLY A 19 2.44 -10.31 -3.75
C GLY A 19 2.09 -9.86 -5.17
N VAL A 20 1.57 -8.65 -5.36
CA VAL A 20 1.16 -8.14 -6.68
C VAL A 20 2.37 -7.65 -7.49
N THR A 21 2.16 -7.40 -8.78
CA THR A 21 3.17 -6.72 -9.61
C THR A 21 3.31 -5.26 -9.19
N LEU A 22 4.46 -4.63 -9.49
CA LEU A 22 4.66 -3.21 -9.20
C LEU A 22 3.60 -2.33 -9.89
N ALA A 23 3.36 -2.57 -11.18
CA ALA A 23 2.33 -1.86 -11.93
C ALA A 23 0.95 -1.96 -11.25
N ARG A 24 0.60 -3.16 -10.75
CA ARG A 24 -0.66 -3.35 -10.04
C ARG A 24 -0.69 -2.62 -8.70
N ALA A 25 0.42 -2.60 -7.97
CA ALA A 25 0.53 -1.85 -6.72
C ALA A 25 0.36 -0.34 -6.95
N GLU A 26 0.92 0.21 -8.04
CA GLU A 26 0.77 1.62 -8.41
C GLU A 26 -0.67 1.96 -8.81
N GLU A 27 -1.35 1.10 -9.56
CA GLU A 27 -2.78 1.26 -9.88
C GLU A 27 -3.63 1.32 -8.61
N ILE A 28 -3.40 0.40 -7.66
CA ILE A 28 -4.13 0.35 -6.39
C ILE A 28 -3.86 1.62 -5.58
N LYS A 29 -2.60 2.06 -5.49
CA LYS A 29 -2.25 3.30 -4.80
C LYS A 29 -2.97 4.50 -5.40
N SER A 30 -2.91 4.67 -6.72
CA SER A 30 -3.58 5.77 -7.44
C SER A 30 -5.10 5.75 -7.22
N TYR A 31 -5.71 4.57 -7.23
CA TYR A 31 -7.12 4.39 -6.93
C TYR A 31 -7.46 4.86 -5.51
N ILE A 32 -6.71 4.41 -4.49
CA ILE A 32 -6.96 4.79 -3.10
C ILE A 32 -6.75 6.29 -2.89
N GLU A 33 -5.69 6.86 -3.46
CA GLU A 33 -5.41 8.30 -3.36
C GLU A 33 -6.47 9.17 -4.04
N SER A 34 -7.12 8.66 -5.10
CA SER A 34 -8.24 9.34 -5.77
C SER A 34 -9.60 9.10 -5.09
N ASN A 35 -9.72 8.09 -4.22
CA ASN A 35 -10.98 7.69 -3.57
C ASN A 35 -10.89 7.83 -2.03
N LYS A 36 -10.15 8.82 -1.52
CA LYS A 36 -9.98 9.05 -0.07
C LYS A 36 -11.29 9.30 0.70
N GLU A 37 -12.36 9.64 -0.01
CA GLU A 37 -13.67 9.88 0.57
C GLU A 37 -14.45 8.57 0.86
N ASP A 38 -14.00 7.43 0.32
CA ASP A 38 -14.60 6.13 0.64
C ASP A 38 -14.37 5.80 2.11
N PHE A 39 -15.39 5.20 2.75
CA PHE A 39 -15.34 4.82 4.16
C PHE A 39 -14.12 3.94 4.49
N SER A 40 -13.70 3.10 3.55
CA SER A 40 -12.57 2.18 3.71
C SER A 40 -11.21 2.89 3.79
N TYR A 41 -11.12 4.13 3.28
CA TYR A 41 -9.87 4.88 3.15
C TYR A 41 -9.87 6.22 3.89
N ARG A 42 -10.98 6.59 4.54
CA ARG A 42 -11.17 7.89 5.19
C ARG A 42 -10.10 8.24 6.22
N ASP A 43 -9.63 7.24 6.96
CA ASP A 43 -8.61 7.40 7.99
C ASP A 43 -7.21 7.05 7.49
N VAL A 44 -7.03 6.76 6.19
CA VAL A 44 -5.73 6.44 5.60
C VAL A 44 -4.92 7.73 5.42
N VAL A 45 -3.81 7.83 6.15
CA VAL A 45 -2.89 8.96 6.10
C VAL A 45 -1.78 8.77 5.08
N MET A 46 -1.41 7.51 4.78
CA MET A 46 -0.34 7.17 3.84
C MET A 46 -0.60 5.82 3.17
N VAL A 47 -0.26 5.71 1.89
CA VAL A 47 -0.24 4.46 1.12
C VAL A 47 1.20 4.17 0.72
N GLU A 48 1.76 3.10 1.26
CA GLU A 48 3.11 2.63 0.99
C GLU A 48 3.08 1.44 0.02
N ILE A 49 4.02 1.41 -0.93
CA ILE A 49 4.29 0.24 -1.76
C ILE A 49 5.61 -0.35 -1.29
N LYS A 50 5.55 -1.56 -0.72
CA LYS A 50 6.73 -2.28 -0.24
C LYS A 50 7.10 -3.39 -1.22
N HIS A 51 8.31 -3.34 -1.78
CA HIS A 51 8.79 -4.41 -2.66
C HIS A 51 9.21 -5.63 -1.83
N THR A 52 8.65 -6.79 -2.12
CA THR A 52 8.90 -8.10 -1.51
C THR A 52 9.68 -9.05 -2.44
N GLY A 53 10.32 -8.56 -3.49
CA GLY A 53 11.12 -9.38 -4.42
C GLY A 53 12.63 -9.08 -4.41
N GLY A 54 13.42 -10.07 -3.95
CA GLY A 54 14.84 -10.29 -4.28
C GLY A 54 15.86 -9.31 -3.69
N ASN A 55 16.61 -9.77 -2.68
CA ASN A 55 17.73 -9.13 -1.99
C ASN A 55 17.41 -7.94 -1.07
N ASP A 56 16.91 -8.29 0.13
CA ASP A 56 17.52 -7.76 1.36
C ASP A 56 18.80 -8.59 1.62
N GLU A 57 19.78 -8.51 0.71
CA GLU A 57 21.17 -8.83 1.05
C GLU A 57 21.83 -7.50 1.38
N THR A 58 22.05 -7.30 2.67
CA THR A 58 23.23 -6.66 3.26
C THR A 58 23.66 -5.30 2.68
N ASN A 59 23.36 -4.22 3.39
CA ASN A 59 24.37 -3.41 4.11
C ASN A 59 23.83 -2.04 4.53
#